data_AF-A0A1Q4D416-F1
#
_entry.id   AF-A0A1Q4D416-F1
#
_cell.length_a   1.000
_cell.length_b   1.000
_cell.length_c   1.000
_cell.angle_alpha   90.00
_cell.angle_beta   90.00
_cell.angle_gamma   90.00
#
_symmetry.space_group_name_H-M   'P 1'
#
loop_
_entity.id
_entity.type
_entity.pdbx_description
1 polymer ?
#
loop_
_entity_poly.entity_id
_entity_poly.type
_entity_poly.pdbx_seq_one_letter_code
_entity_poly.pdbx_strand_id
1 'polypeptide(L)'
;MTSTSEIHIQGTCTDPTQRAQAVLRYLNAEVLADLAAKVVLATELDLSPAHRETAQNGLVAFCSDRLLGHLAATDRALYAVAAGAAETRLLVRTLRAHHRLIAERIAELDHAGSAGEVTAAAHALAALLGACQLIERDVLVPALAALPGVDLSVLVEDVTLLLDGGILETPEILDVREIPHGRRHPRIFGSYARLAAGQSFVLVNNHDPKPLRREFQATFPDQFGWDYLESGPDRWQVRIARLSVDG
;
A
#
# COMPACT_ATOMS: atom_id res chain seq x y z
N MET A 1 -39.49 -32.56 -26.81
CA MET A 1 -39.37 -31.87 -25.51
C MET A 1 -38.20 -30.92 -25.60
N THR A 2 -38.47 -29.66 -25.91
CA THR A 2 -37.50 -28.56 -25.93
C THR A 2 -37.20 -28.17 -24.49
N SER A 3 -35.99 -28.46 -24.01
CA SER A 3 -35.51 -27.95 -22.73
C SER A 3 -34.70 -26.68 -22.99
N THR A 4 -35.22 -25.59 -22.47
CA THR A 4 -34.77 -24.21 -22.60
C THR A 4 -33.44 -24.01 -21.87
N SER A 5 -32.45 -23.45 -22.58
CA SER A 5 -31.22 -22.93 -21.99
C SER A 5 -31.53 -21.80 -21.01
N GLU A 6 -31.16 -21.97 -19.74
CA GLU A 6 -31.10 -20.89 -18.79
C GLU A 6 -29.88 -20.01 -19.09
N ILE A 7 -30.15 -18.81 -19.56
CA ILE A 7 -29.17 -17.73 -19.68
C ILE A 7 -28.96 -17.18 -18.27
N HIS A 8 -27.80 -17.46 -17.67
CA HIS A 8 -27.41 -16.87 -16.40
C HIS A 8 -26.91 -15.44 -16.64
N ILE A 9 -27.73 -14.46 -16.27
CA ILE A 9 -27.41 -13.02 -16.31
C ILE A 9 -26.34 -12.74 -15.24
N GLN A 10 -25.31 -12.00 -15.63
CA GLN A 10 -24.12 -11.65 -14.83
C GLN A 10 -24.49 -11.16 -13.41
N GLY A 11 -23.97 -11.86 -12.41
CA GLY A 11 -24.15 -11.53 -11.00
C GLY A 11 -23.44 -10.22 -10.64
N THR A 12 -24.19 -9.25 -10.13
CA THR A 12 -23.64 -8.25 -9.23
C THR A 12 -23.23 -8.97 -7.95
N CYS A 13 -21.91 -9.12 -7.77
CA CYS A 13 -21.33 -9.74 -6.59
C CYS A 13 -21.84 -9.02 -5.32
N THR A 14 -22.56 -9.76 -4.46
CA THR A 14 -23.10 -9.27 -3.18
C THR A 14 -22.04 -9.26 -2.06
N ASP A 15 -20.88 -9.87 -2.28
CA ASP A 15 -19.78 -9.99 -1.31
C ASP A 15 -18.96 -8.68 -1.24
N PRO A 16 -18.90 -8.00 -0.07
CA PRO A 16 -18.08 -6.81 0.13
C PRO A 16 -16.60 -7.01 -0.21
N THR A 17 -16.05 -8.21 0.04
CA THR A 17 -14.63 -8.51 -0.21
C THR A 17 -14.34 -8.50 -1.70
N GLN A 18 -15.11 -9.23 -2.49
CA GLN A 18 -14.98 -9.26 -3.94
C GLN A 18 -15.18 -7.88 -4.59
N ARG A 19 -16.09 -7.05 -4.06
CA ARG A 19 -16.24 -5.65 -4.51
C ARG A 19 -14.98 -4.84 -4.23
N ALA A 20 -14.42 -4.94 -3.01
CA ALA A 20 -13.19 -4.26 -2.65
C ALA A 20 -12.01 -4.68 -3.56
N GLN A 21 -11.88 -5.97 -3.85
CA GLN A 21 -10.88 -6.48 -4.79
C GLN A 21 -11.08 -5.92 -6.22
N ALA A 22 -12.33 -5.78 -6.67
CA ALA A 22 -12.62 -5.21 -7.98
C ALA A 22 -12.22 -3.74 -8.07
N VAL A 23 -12.45 -2.94 -7.01
CA VAL A 23 -12.02 -1.55 -6.93
C VAL A 23 -10.49 -1.43 -7.00
N LEU A 24 -9.75 -2.23 -6.22
CA LEU A 24 -8.28 -2.23 -6.29
C LEU A 24 -7.77 -2.57 -7.70
N ARG A 25 -8.36 -3.59 -8.35
CA ARG A 25 -8.00 -3.94 -9.72
C ARG A 25 -8.27 -2.80 -10.70
N TYR A 26 -9.39 -2.10 -10.54
CA TYR A 26 -9.74 -0.96 -11.39
C TYR A 26 -8.73 0.19 -11.21
N LEU A 27 -8.47 0.61 -9.98
CA LEU A 27 -7.52 1.69 -9.67
C LEU A 27 -6.11 1.36 -10.21
N ASN A 28 -5.64 0.13 -9.99
CA ASN A 28 -4.34 -0.32 -10.50
C ASN A 28 -4.29 -0.38 -12.03
N ALA A 29 -5.37 -0.85 -12.68
CA ALA A 29 -5.43 -0.94 -14.13
C ALA A 29 -5.44 0.45 -14.79
N GLU A 30 -6.12 1.44 -14.20
CA GLU A 30 -6.13 2.81 -14.73
C GLU A 30 -4.75 3.45 -14.74
N VAL A 31 -4.03 3.40 -13.61
CA VAL A 31 -2.69 4.02 -13.54
C VAL A 31 -1.71 3.33 -14.50
N LEU A 32 -1.80 2.01 -14.66
CA LEU A 32 -0.95 1.26 -15.59
C LEU A 32 -1.29 1.57 -17.06
N ALA A 33 -2.57 1.69 -17.41
CA ALA A 33 -3.01 2.04 -18.77
C ALA A 33 -2.54 3.45 -19.15
N ASP A 34 -2.69 4.42 -18.25
CA ASP A 34 -2.22 5.79 -18.47
C ASP A 34 -0.70 5.90 -18.55
N LEU A 35 0.01 5.09 -17.77
CA LEU A 35 1.47 4.94 -17.89
C LEU A 35 1.83 4.38 -19.26
N ALA A 36 1.23 3.26 -19.67
CA ALA A 36 1.52 2.60 -20.94
C ALA A 36 1.30 3.54 -22.14
N ALA A 37 0.21 4.30 -22.14
CA ALA A 37 -0.05 5.30 -23.18
C ALA A 37 1.05 6.37 -23.26
N LYS A 38 1.54 6.87 -22.12
CA LYS A 38 2.63 7.86 -22.07
C LYS A 38 3.99 7.26 -22.43
N VAL A 39 4.23 6.01 -22.07
CA VAL A 39 5.44 5.28 -22.48
C VAL A 39 5.48 5.14 -24.00
N VAL A 40 4.36 4.77 -24.64
CA VAL A 40 4.28 4.74 -26.11
C VAL A 40 4.65 6.11 -26.68
N LEU A 41 3.99 7.18 -26.24
CA LEU A 41 4.28 8.54 -26.72
C LEU A 41 5.74 8.96 -26.50
N ALA A 42 6.34 8.66 -25.35
CA ALA A 42 7.72 9.05 -25.04
C ALA A 42 8.78 8.24 -25.81
N THR A 43 8.39 7.09 -26.36
CA THR A 43 9.31 6.14 -27.02
C THR A 43 9.05 5.99 -28.52
N GLU A 44 8.21 6.86 -29.09
CA GLU A 44 8.00 6.95 -30.54
C GLU A 44 9.34 7.23 -31.26
N LEU A 45 9.64 6.38 -32.26
CA LEU A 45 10.95 6.34 -32.92
C LEU A 45 11.28 7.63 -33.70
N ASP A 46 10.26 8.26 -34.29
CA ASP A 46 10.44 9.38 -35.22
C ASP A 46 10.21 10.76 -34.58
N LEU A 47 10.29 10.86 -33.24
CA LEU A 47 10.16 12.13 -32.55
C LEU A 47 11.37 13.05 -32.78
N SER A 48 11.08 14.28 -33.20
CA SER A 48 12.04 15.39 -33.14
C SER A 48 12.50 15.62 -31.69
N PRO A 49 13.70 16.18 -31.45
CA PRO A 49 14.21 16.44 -30.11
C PRO A 49 13.25 17.20 -29.18
N ALA A 50 12.61 18.28 -29.66
CA ALA A 50 11.69 19.09 -28.86
C ALA A 50 10.42 18.34 -28.45
N HIS A 51 9.83 17.56 -29.37
CA HIS A 51 8.67 16.72 -29.05
C HIS A 51 9.03 15.58 -28.10
N ARG A 52 10.23 15.01 -28.21
CA ARG A 52 10.73 13.99 -27.28
C ARG A 52 10.87 14.55 -25.88
N GLU A 53 11.50 15.70 -25.73
CA GLU A 53 11.64 16.39 -24.45
C GLU A 53 10.26 16.68 -23.82
N THR A 54 9.31 17.14 -24.63
CA THR A 54 7.92 17.37 -24.18
C THR A 54 7.26 16.07 -23.69
N ALA A 55 7.42 14.97 -24.43
CA ALA A 55 6.84 13.67 -24.07
C ALA A 55 7.51 13.07 -22.81
N GLN A 56 8.83 13.19 -22.69
CA GLN A 56 9.60 12.80 -21.51
C GLN A 56 9.14 13.58 -20.29
N ASN A 57 9.10 14.92 -20.36
CA ASN A 57 8.65 15.78 -19.27
C ASN A 57 7.20 15.45 -18.84
N GLY A 58 6.31 15.20 -19.82
CA GLY A 58 4.94 14.79 -19.54
C GLY A 58 4.84 13.42 -18.84
N LEU A 59 5.70 12.47 -19.21
CA LEU A 59 5.77 11.17 -18.55
C LEU A 59 6.34 11.30 -17.13
N VAL A 60 7.40 12.07 -16.92
CA VAL A 60 8.00 12.34 -15.61
C VAL A 60 7.00 13.03 -14.67
N ALA A 61 6.28 14.04 -15.15
CA ALA A 61 5.26 14.73 -14.37
C ALA A 61 4.14 13.77 -13.94
N PHE A 62 3.61 12.95 -14.86
CA PHE A 62 2.63 11.92 -14.52
C PHE A 62 3.16 10.94 -13.45
N CYS A 63 4.42 10.52 -13.58
CA CYS A 63 5.02 9.59 -12.63
C CYS A 63 5.15 10.22 -11.23
N SER A 64 5.62 11.45 -11.17
CA SER A 64 5.87 12.17 -9.92
C SER A 64 4.57 12.49 -9.19
N ASP A 65 3.55 12.96 -9.91
CA ASP A 65 2.32 13.44 -9.30
C ASP A 65 1.34 12.29 -9.03
N ARG A 66 1.10 11.42 -10.01
CA ARG A 66 0.02 10.42 -9.95
C ARG A 66 0.54 9.04 -9.58
N LEU A 67 1.59 8.54 -10.23
CA LEU A 67 2.09 7.18 -9.95
C LEU A 67 2.67 7.08 -8.52
N LEU A 68 3.56 8.00 -8.13
CA LEU A 68 4.12 7.98 -6.77
C LEU A 68 3.04 8.21 -5.70
N GLY A 69 2.05 9.07 -5.96
CA GLY A 69 0.88 9.23 -5.11
C GLY A 69 0.10 7.93 -4.92
N HIS A 70 -0.13 7.19 -6.00
CA HIS A 70 -0.79 5.89 -5.96
C HIS A 70 -0.01 4.84 -5.17
N LEU A 71 1.30 4.72 -5.43
CA LEU A 71 2.16 3.79 -4.71
C LEU A 71 2.23 4.13 -3.20
N ALA A 72 2.23 5.41 -2.86
CA ALA A 72 2.21 5.87 -1.47
C ALA A 72 0.87 5.58 -0.77
N ALA A 73 -0.25 5.78 -1.47
CA ALA A 73 -1.58 5.46 -0.94
C ALA A 73 -1.71 3.96 -0.65
N THR A 74 -1.31 3.12 -1.61
CA THR A 74 -1.26 1.66 -1.45
C THR A 74 -0.35 1.23 -0.31
N ASP A 75 0.83 1.85 -0.17
CA ASP A 75 1.73 1.51 0.93
C ASP A 75 1.12 1.82 2.30
N ARG A 76 0.57 3.03 2.46
CA ARG A 76 0.02 3.53 3.74
C ARG A 76 -1.25 2.82 4.18
N ALA A 77 -2.07 2.34 3.24
CA ALA A 77 -3.30 1.64 3.54
C ALA A 77 -3.11 0.11 3.58
N LEU A 78 -2.66 -0.48 2.48
CA LEU A 78 -2.59 -1.95 2.32
C LEU A 78 -1.30 -2.52 2.92
N TYR A 79 -0.14 -2.03 2.49
CA TYR A 79 1.14 -2.62 2.90
C TYR A 79 1.42 -2.39 4.39
N ALA A 80 0.96 -1.27 4.91
CA ALA A 80 0.97 -0.94 6.32
C ALA A 80 0.35 -2.07 7.17
N VAL A 81 -0.87 -2.49 6.83
CA VAL A 81 -1.57 -3.57 7.55
C VAL A 81 -0.91 -4.92 7.28
N ALA A 82 -0.60 -5.22 6.02
CA ALA A 82 0.03 -6.49 5.63
C ALA A 82 1.43 -6.70 6.25
N ALA A 83 2.20 -5.64 6.51
CA ALA A 83 3.51 -5.77 7.16
C ALA A 83 3.41 -6.27 8.61
N GLY A 84 2.26 -6.07 9.26
CA GLY A 84 1.99 -6.51 10.62
C GLY A 84 1.91 -8.02 10.77
N ALA A 85 1.29 -8.71 9.80
CA ALA A 85 1.10 -10.15 9.85
C ALA A 85 2.34 -10.91 9.35
N ALA A 86 2.71 -11.98 10.05
CA ALA A 86 3.91 -12.77 9.75
C ALA A 86 3.85 -13.38 8.34
N GLU A 87 2.66 -13.80 7.92
CA GLU A 87 2.35 -14.45 6.65
C GLU A 87 2.65 -13.53 5.44
N THR A 88 2.42 -12.23 5.58
CA THR A 88 2.56 -11.23 4.50
C THR A 88 3.77 -10.31 4.65
N ARG A 89 4.48 -10.35 5.79
CA ARG A 89 5.58 -9.43 6.10
C ARG A 89 6.74 -9.46 5.10
N LEU A 90 7.21 -10.65 4.72
CA LEU A 90 8.31 -10.77 3.74
C LEU A 90 7.87 -10.35 2.34
N LEU A 91 6.62 -10.66 1.96
CA LEU A 91 6.04 -10.22 0.69
C LEU A 91 6.02 -8.68 0.60
N VAL A 92 5.57 -8.02 1.67
CA VAL A 92 5.52 -6.55 1.73
C VAL A 92 6.91 -5.92 1.67
N ARG A 93 7.93 -6.54 2.29
CA ARG A 93 9.32 -6.08 2.15
C ARG A 93 9.77 -6.10 0.69
N THR A 94 9.41 -7.14 -0.06
CA THR A 94 9.70 -7.25 -1.49
C THR A 94 8.94 -6.21 -2.32
N LEU A 95 7.66 -5.99 -2.04
CA LEU A 95 6.84 -4.99 -2.74
C LEU A 95 7.35 -3.56 -2.50
N ARG A 96 7.73 -3.23 -1.26
CA ARG A 96 8.39 -1.95 -0.94
C ARG A 96 9.74 -1.79 -1.62
N ALA A 97 10.49 -2.88 -1.82
CA ALA A 97 11.70 -2.83 -2.64
C ALA A 97 11.39 -2.53 -4.11
N HIS A 98 10.30 -3.08 -4.67
CA HIS A 98 9.83 -2.74 -6.02
C HIS A 98 9.42 -1.26 -6.13
N HIS A 99 8.72 -0.70 -5.14
CA HIS A 99 8.37 0.73 -5.14
C HIS A 99 9.62 1.62 -5.19
N ARG A 100 10.71 1.23 -4.49
CA ARG A 100 12.00 1.95 -4.57
C ARG A 100 12.64 1.84 -5.96
N LEU A 101 12.66 0.64 -6.56
CA LEU A 101 13.16 0.46 -7.93
C LEU A 101 12.36 1.29 -8.96
N ILE A 102 11.04 1.39 -8.77
CA ILE A 102 10.18 2.26 -9.58
C ILE A 102 10.61 3.72 -9.44
N ALA A 103 10.80 4.22 -8.21
CA ALA A 103 11.29 5.58 -7.98
C ALA A 103 12.66 5.85 -8.63
N GLU A 104 13.57 4.88 -8.57
CA GLU A 104 14.87 4.95 -9.25
C GLU A 104 14.72 5.03 -10.77
N ARG A 105 13.81 4.24 -11.38
CA ARG A 105 13.53 4.34 -12.83
C ARG A 105 12.96 5.70 -13.23
N ILE A 106 12.11 6.29 -12.38
CA ILE A 106 11.56 7.64 -12.61
C ILE A 106 12.68 8.68 -12.58
N ALA A 107 13.60 8.58 -11.62
CA ALA A 107 14.76 9.48 -11.54
C ALA A 107 15.68 9.34 -12.77
N GLU A 108 15.93 8.11 -13.25
CA GLU A 108 16.70 7.91 -14.47
C GLU A 108 15.99 8.46 -15.72
N LEU A 109 14.67 8.30 -15.80
CA LEU A 109 13.87 8.87 -16.88
C LEU A 109 13.97 10.40 -16.90
N ASP A 110 13.97 11.05 -15.74
CA ASP A 110 14.11 12.51 -15.62
C ASP A 110 15.47 13.02 -16.11
N HIS A 111 16.54 12.25 -15.88
CA HIS A 111 17.91 12.62 -16.25
C HIS A 111 18.35 12.06 -17.61
N ALA A 112 17.49 11.32 -18.31
CA ALA A 112 17.83 10.70 -19.59
C ALA A 112 18.14 11.76 -20.66
N GLY A 113 19.31 11.65 -21.29
CA GLY A 113 19.79 12.59 -22.32
C GLY A 113 19.57 12.08 -23.75
N SER A 114 19.15 10.83 -23.92
CA SER A 114 18.99 10.19 -25.23
C SER A 114 17.67 9.43 -25.36
N ALA A 115 17.23 9.21 -26.61
CA ALA A 115 16.03 8.42 -26.89
C ALA A 115 16.13 6.98 -26.37
N GLY A 116 17.33 6.40 -26.42
CA GLY A 116 17.59 5.04 -25.92
C GLY A 116 17.43 4.94 -24.41
N GLU A 117 17.94 5.92 -23.67
CA GLU A 117 17.79 5.99 -22.21
C GLU A 117 16.33 6.19 -21.80
N VAL A 118 15.62 7.12 -22.45
CA VAL A 118 14.17 7.32 -22.24
C VAL A 118 13.41 6.01 -22.47
N THR A 119 13.71 5.33 -23.59
CA THR A 119 13.06 4.06 -23.94
C THR A 119 13.33 2.98 -22.90
N ALA A 120 14.58 2.81 -22.48
CA ALA A 120 14.94 1.80 -21.49
C ALA A 120 14.28 2.07 -20.13
N ALA A 121 14.36 3.30 -19.63
CA ALA A 121 13.77 3.68 -18.34
C ALA A 121 12.24 3.57 -18.34
N ALA A 122 11.58 4.06 -19.40
CA ALA A 122 10.12 4.04 -19.52
C ALA A 122 9.54 2.63 -19.58
N HIS A 123 10.16 1.72 -20.36
CA HIS A 123 9.72 0.32 -20.43
C HIS A 123 10.03 -0.45 -19.14
N ALA A 124 11.19 -0.23 -18.53
CA ALA A 124 11.52 -0.84 -17.24
C ALA A 124 10.53 -0.42 -16.15
N LEU A 125 10.13 0.86 -16.13
CA LEU A 125 9.12 1.39 -15.22
C LEU A 125 7.77 0.67 -15.39
N ALA A 126 7.27 0.57 -16.63
CA ALA A 126 5.99 -0.10 -16.91
C ALA A 126 6.03 -1.59 -16.52
N ALA A 127 7.14 -2.28 -16.79
CA ALA A 127 7.32 -3.68 -16.43
C ALA A 127 7.35 -3.90 -14.91
N LEU A 128 8.07 -3.05 -14.16
CA LEU A 128 8.13 -3.11 -12.70
C LEU A 128 6.77 -2.84 -12.05
N LEU A 129 6.02 -1.84 -12.55
CA LEU A 129 4.68 -1.56 -12.06
C LEU A 129 3.73 -2.73 -12.32
N GLY A 130 3.71 -3.25 -13.54
CA GLY A 130 2.86 -4.40 -13.90
C GLY A 130 3.17 -5.63 -13.05
N ALA A 131 4.45 -5.94 -12.82
CA ALA A 131 4.85 -7.04 -11.96
C ALA A 131 4.40 -6.85 -10.50
N CYS A 132 4.54 -5.63 -9.97
CA CYS A 132 4.08 -5.30 -8.61
C CYS A 132 2.56 -5.52 -8.47
N GLN A 133 1.78 -4.99 -9.42
CA GLN A 133 0.32 -5.10 -9.41
C GLN A 133 -0.19 -6.54 -9.59
N LEU A 134 0.55 -7.38 -10.33
CA LEU A 134 0.26 -8.82 -10.42
C LEU A 134 0.42 -9.50 -9.07
N ILE A 135 1.54 -9.23 -8.38
CA ILE A 135 1.81 -9.78 -7.05
C ILE A 135 0.75 -9.30 -6.04
N GLU A 136 0.38 -8.03 -6.09
CA GLU A 136 -0.70 -7.49 -5.25
C GLU A 136 -2.01 -8.23 -5.48
N ARG A 137 -2.44 -8.36 -6.73
CA ARG A 137 -3.70 -8.97 -7.11
C ARG A 137 -3.77 -10.45 -6.76
N ASP A 138 -2.71 -11.20 -7.06
CA ASP A 138 -2.72 -12.66 -7.02
C ASP A 138 -2.28 -13.21 -5.67
N VAL A 139 -1.52 -12.43 -4.88
CA VAL A 139 -0.93 -12.90 -3.63
C VAL A 139 -1.35 -12.02 -2.45
N LEU A 140 -1.03 -10.72 -2.48
CA LEU A 140 -1.21 -9.86 -1.30
C LEU A 140 -2.68 -9.68 -0.93
N VAL A 141 -3.53 -9.33 -1.90
CA VAL A 141 -4.94 -9.01 -1.66
C VAL A 141 -5.73 -10.24 -1.19
N PRO A 142 -5.59 -11.44 -1.78
CA PRO A 142 -6.18 -12.66 -1.24
C PRO A 142 -5.68 -12.99 0.17
N ALA A 143 -4.38 -12.80 0.43
CA ALA A 143 -3.82 -13.03 1.76
C ALA A 143 -4.41 -12.08 2.81
N LEU A 144 -4.50 -10.78 2.50
CA LEU A 144 -5.14 -9.76 3.34
C LEU A 144 -6.61 -10.10 3.62
N ALA A 145 -7.35 -10.55 2.61
CA ALA A 145 -8.75 -10.96 2.78
C ALA A 145 -8.93 -12.17 3.70
N ALA A 146 -7.93 -13.04 3.79
CA ALA A 146 -7.93 -14.20 4.67
C ALA A 146 -7.45 -13.89 6.10
N LEU A 147 -6.85 -12.72 6.36
CA LEU A 147 -6.33 -12.37 7.68
C LEU A 147 -7.47 -12.09 8.67
N PRO A 148 -7.47 -12.72 9.85
CA PRO A 148 -8.49 -12.46 10.88
C PRO A 148 -8.55 -10.99 11.29
N GLY A 149 -9.72 -10.38 11.20
CA GLY A 149 -9.96 -9.01 11.67
C GLY A 149 -9.48 -7.90 10.72
N VAL A 150 -8.99 -8.25 9.53
CA VAL A 150 -8.84 -7.32 8.42
C VAL A 150 -10.17 -7.20 7.69
N ASP A 151 -10.58 -5.96 7.39
CA ASP A 151 -11.73 -5.67 6.54
C ASP A 151 -11.21 -5.01 5.26
N LEU A 152 -11.25 -5.74 4.15
CA LEU A 152 -10.71 -5.26 2.89
C LEU A 152 -11.49 -4.05 2.35
N SER A 153 -12.79 -3.92 2.65
CA SER A 153 -13.58 -2.77 2.21
C SER A 153 -13.07 -1.49 2.84
N VAL A 154 -12.77 -1.52 4.15
CA VAL A 154 -12.18 -0.37 4.86
C VAL A 154 -10.80 -0.01 4.30
N LEU A 155 -9.96 -1.02 3.98
CA LEU A 155 -8.64 -0.72 3.41
C LEU A 155 -8.72 -0.09 2.02
N VAL A 156 -9.73 -0.46 1.23
CA VAL A 156 -9.97 0.16 -0.08
C VAL A 156 -10.49 1.58 0.05
N GLU A 157 -11.39 1.83 1.01
CA GLU A 157 -11.82 3.19 1.34
C GLU A 157 -10.64 4.06 1.78
N ASP A 158 -9.72 3.52 2.58
CA ASP A 158 -8.47 4.20 2.97
C ASP A 158 -7.58 4.52 1.75
N VAL A 159 -7.43 3.60 0.80
CA VAL A 159 -6.69 3.85 -0.46
C VAL A 159 -7.35 4.97 -1.26
N THR A 160 -8.67 4.88 -1.51
CA THR A 160 -9.42 5.89 -2.27
C THR A 160 -9.34 7.25 -1.60
N LEU A 161 -9.53 7.33 -0.29
CA LEU A 161 -9.40 8.56 0.48
C LEU A 161 -8.02 9.20 0.30
N LEU A 162 -6.94 8.42 0.36
CA LEU A 162 -5.58 8.92 0.16
C LEU A 162 -5.34 9.39 -1.27
N LEU A 163 -5.87 8.68 -2.27
CA LEU A 163 -5.78 9.09 -3.68
C LEU A 163 -6.51 10.41 -3.94
N ASP A 164 -7.60 10.67 -3.22
CA ASP A 164 -8.36 11.92 -3.27
C ASP A 164 -7.73 13.06 -2.44
N GLY A 165 -6.54 12.83 -1.88
CA GLY A 165 -5.80 13.82 -1.07
C GLY A 165 -6.23 13.92 0.40
N GLY A 166 -7.04 12.97 0.87
CA GLY A 166 -7.44 12.84 2.26
C GLY A 166 -6.32 12.34 3.17
N ILE A 167 -6.60 12.30 4.47
CA ILE A 167 -5.66 11.88 5.51
C ILE A 167 -6.30 10.74 6.30
N LEU A 168 -5.56 9.66 6.52
CA LEU A 168 -6.01 8.59 7.42
C LEU A 168 -5.90 9.06 8.87
N GLU A 169 -7.01 9.06 9.57
CA GLU A 169 -7.00 9.31 11.00
C GLU A 169 -6.37 8.13 11.74
N THR A 170 -5.39 8.43 12.60
CA THR A 170 -4.87 7.45 13.55
C THR A 170 -5.45 7.79 14.91
N PRO A 171 -6.16 6.88 15.58
CA PRO A 171 -6.77 7.20 16.87
C PRO A 171 -5.69 7.53 17.89
N GLU A 172 -5.89 8.60 18.66
CA GLU A 172 -4.99 8.95 19.76
C GLU A 172 -4.93 7.82 20.80
N ILE A 173 -6.06 7.15 21.03
CA ILE A 173 -6.20 6.01 21.94
C ILE A 173 -6.81 4.83 21.20
N LEU A 174 -6.08 3.70 21.14
CA LEU A 174 -6.55 2.41 20.67
C LEU A 174 -6.82 1.49 21.86
N ASP A 175 -8.09 1.40 22.27
CA ASP A 175 -8.51 0.44 23.29
C ASP A 175 -8.86 -0.91 22.67
N VAL A 176 -8.08 -1.94 23.01
CA VAL A 176 -8.24 -3.29 22.45
C VAL A 176 -8.93 -4.27 23.41
N ARG A 177 -9.37 -3.81 24.58
CA ARG A 177 -9.97 -4.70 25.60
C ARG A 177 -11.22 -5.41 25.09
N GLU A 178 -12.05 -4.69 24.33
CA GLU A 178 -13.28 -5.20 23.71
C GLU A 178 -13.03 -5.89 22.35
N ILE A 179 -11.80 -5.82 21.81
CA ILE A 179 -11.47 -6.45 20.53
C ILE A 179 -11.13 -7.93 20.77
N PRO A 180 -11.74 -8.87 20.03
CA PRO A 180 -11.38 -10.29 20.11
C PRO A 180 -9.89 -10.52 19.90
N HIS A 181 -9.27 -11.41 20.69
CA HIS A 181 -7.82 -11.59 20.73
C HIS A 181 -7.16 -11.72 19.34
N GLY A 182 -7.71 -12.58 18.47
CA GLY A 182 -7.20 -12.79 17.10
C GLY A 182 -7.30 -11.57 16.17
N ARG A 183 -8.09 -10.54 16.54
CA ARG A 183 -8.25 -9.29 15.77
C ARG A 183 -7.41 -8.13 16.31
N ARG A 184 -6.81 -8.28 17.50
CA ARG A 184 -6.05 -7.20 18.15
C ARG A 184 -4.77 -6.88 17.38
N HIS A 185 -3.96 -7.88 17.07
CA HIS A 185 -2.65 -7.66 16.43
C HIS A 185 -2.78 -6.95 15.08
N PRO A 186 -3.62 -7.40 14.13
CA PRO A 186 -3.79 -6.69 12.86
C PRO A 186 -4.24 -5.24 13.04
N ARG A 187 -5.12 -4.97 14.02
CA ARG A 187 -5.58 -3.59 14.30
C ARG A 187 -4.46 -2.71 14.87
N ILE A 188 -3.64 -3.24 15.78
CA ILE A 188 -2.54 -2.52 16.41
C ILE A 188 -1.43 -2.24 15.40
N PHE A 189 -0.97 -3.27 14.67
CA PHE A 189 0.05 -3.12 13.65
C PHE A 189 -0.42 -2.25 12.49
N GLY A 190 -1.68 -2.37 12.07
CA GLY A 190 -2.27 -1.46 11.08
C GLY A 190 -2.28 0.00 11.55
N SER A 191 -2.62 0.25 12.81
CA SER A 191 -2.59 1.61 13.38
C SER A 191 -1.17 2.16 13.47
N TYR A 192 -0.21 1.35 13.90
CA TYR A 192 1.20 1.72 13.92
C TYR A 192 1.76 2.00 12.52
N ALA A 193 1.37 1.19 11.55
CA ALA A 193 1.88 1.31 10.19
C ALA A 193 1.37 2.57 9.47
N ARG A 194 0.26 3.17 9.93
CA ARG A 194 -0.25 4.46 9.46
C ARG A 194 0.44 5.69 10.07
N LEU A 195 1.15 5.53 11.18
CA LEU A 195 1.87 6.64 11.82
C LEU A 195 2.91 7.23 10.88
N ALA A 196 2.91 8.55 10.70
CA ALA A 196 4.06 9.27 10.17
C ALA A 196 5.22 9.24 11.18
N ALA A 197 6.44 9.54 10.71
CA ALA A 197 7.60 9.70 11.60
C ALA A 197 7.30 10.72 12.71
N GLY A 198 7.62 10.36 13.95
CA GLY A 198 7.35 11.17 15.14
C GLY A 198 5.92 11.07 15.69
N GLN A 199 4.98 10.43 14.99
CA GLN A 199 3.62 10.23 15.52
C GLN A 199 3.54 9.04 16.47
N SER A 200 2.51 9.03 17.32
CA SER A 200 2.24 7.95 18.27
C SER A 200 0.75 7.78 18.55
N PHE A 201 0.38 6.63 19.13
CA PHE A 201 -0.92 6.40 19.75
C PHE A 201 -0.76 5.67 21.09
N VAL A 202 -1.79 5.71 21.93
CA VAL A 202 -1.86 5.00 23.21
C VAL A 202 -2.63 3.70 23.04
N LEU A 203 -1.98 2.56 23.26
CA LEU A 203 -2.62 1.25 23.37
C LEU A 203 -3.16 1.04 24.78
N VAL A 204 -4.45 0.72 24.91
CA VAL A 204 -5.07 0.28 26.17
C VAL A 204 -5.34 -1.22 26.11
N ASN A 205 -4.78 -1.98 27.07
CA ASN A 205 -4.91 -3.44 27.14
C ASN A 205 -5.30 -3.91 28.55
N ASN A 206 -5.82 -5.14 28.65
CA ASN A 206 -6.21 -5.77 29.92
C ASN A 206 -5.07 -6.50 30.64
N HIS A 207 -3.88 -6.53 30.04
CA HIS A 207 -2.67 -7.14 30.61
C HIS A 207 -1.43 -6.47 30.02
N ASP A 208 -0.26 -6.70 30.62
CA ASP A 208 1.01 -6.19 30.11
C ASP A 208 1.29 -6.72 28.68
N PRO A 209 1.39 -5.85 27.66
CA PRO A 209 1.60 -6.25 26.27
C PRO A 209 3.06 -6.67 25.95
N LYS A 210 3.77 -7.37 26.86
CA LYS A 210 5.15 -7.84 26.63
C LYS A 210 5.33 -8.67 25.35
N PRO A 211 4.44 -9.64 25.02
CA PRO A 211 4.59 -10.41 23.78
C PRO A 211 4.52 -9.51 22.54
N LEU A 212 3.59 -8.54 22.54
CA LEU A 212 3.44 -7.57 21.48
C LEU A 212 4.69 -6.69 21.35
N ARG A 213 5.28 -6.21 22.46
CA ARG A 213 6.55 -5.46 22.43
C ARG A 213 7.67 -6.24 21.76
N ARG A 214 7.79 -7.54 22.04
CA ARG A 214 8.80 -8.41 21.39
C ARG A 214 8.56 -8.54 19.90
N GLU A 215 7.29 -8.65 19.49
CA GLU A 215 6.92 -8.71 18.08
C GLU A 215 7.23 -7.40 17.34
N PHE A 216 6.98 -6.26 17.98
CA PHE A 216 7.40 -4.95 17.48
C PHE A 216 8.93 -4.88 17.31
N GLN A 217 9.70 -5.30 18.31
CA GLN A 217 11.17 -5.33 18.21
C GLN A 217 11.68 -6.20 17.06
N ALA A 218 11.07 -7.36 16.84
CA ALA A 218 11.43 -8.25 15.74
C ALA A 218 11.03 -7.69 14.36
N THR A 219 9.95 -6.90 14.30
CA THR A 219 9.35 -6.41 13.05
C THR A 219 9.92 -5.06 12.62
N PHE A 220 10.15 -4.16 13.58
CA PHE A 220 10.57 -2.77 13.40
C PHE A 220 11.80 -2.45 14.28
N PRO A 221 12.92 -3.17 14.13
CA PRO A 221 14.11 -2.90 14.93
C PRO A 221 14.51 -1.42 14.76
N ASP A 222 14.74 -0.77 15.91
CA ASP A 222 15.19 0.62 16.04
C ASP A 222 14.30 1.68 15.37
N GLN A 223 13.04 1.33 15.04
CA GLN A 223 12.10 2.20 14.34
C GLN A 223 10.89 2.59 15.19
N PHE A 224 10.72 2.02 16.38
CA PHE A 224 9.56 2.26 17.25
C PHE A 224 9.97 2.67 18.67
N GLY A 225 9.15 3.53 19.28
CA GLY A 225 9.17 3.87 20.71
C GLY A 225 8.10 3.09 21.47
N TRP A 226 8.38 2.82 22.76
CA TRP A 226 7.49 2.05 23.64
C TRP A 226 7.57 2.57 25.08
N ASP A 227 6.62 3.41 25.45
CA ASP A 227 6.57 4.02 26.79
C ASP A 227 5.37 3.52 27.57
N TYR A 228 5.59 2.99 28.78
CA TYR A 228 4.48 2.69 29.69
C TYR A 228 3.94 4.00 30.28
N LEU A 229 2.65 4.25 30.09
CA LEU A 229 1.91 5.33 30.73
C LEU A 229 1.20 4.86 32.00
N GLU A 230 0.78 3.58 32.02
CA GLU A 230 0.14 2.94 33.16
C GLU A 230 0.49 1.44 33.16
N SER A 231 0.84 0.91 34.33
CA SER A 231 1.39 -0.45 34.49
C SER A 231 0.56 -1.34 35.43
N GLY A 232 -0.76 -1.40 35.23
CA GLY A 232 -1.66 -2.34 35.92
C GLY A 232 -1.90 -2.09 37.41
N PRO A 233 -2.66 -2.98 38.08
CA PRO A 233 -3.18 -4.26 37.58
C PRO A 233 -4.47 -4.15 36.74
N ASP A 234 -5.27 -3.10 36.93
CA ASP A 234 -6.62 -3.00 36.33
C ASP A 234 -6.60 -2.55 34.86
N ARG A 235 -5.57 -1.79 34.47
CA ARG A 235 -5.42 -1.23 33.12
C ARG A 235 -3.95 -1.06 32.78
N TRP A 236 -3.61 -1.37 31.53
CA TRP A 236 -2.28 -1.15 30.98
C TRP A 236 -2.38 -0.15 29.84
N GLN A 237 -1.57 0.90 29.89
CA GLN A 237 -1.47 1.91 28.84
C GLN A 237 -0.04 2.04 28.36
N VAL A 238 0.15 1.92 27.05
CA VAL A 238 1.47 2.04 26.42
C VAL A 238 1.37 3.03 25.26
N ARG A 239 2.24 4.03 25.23
CA ARG A 239 2.45 4.85 24.03
C ARG A 239 3.35 4.09 23.07
N ILE A 240 2.86 3.88 21.85
CA ILE A 240 3.61 3.28 20.75
C ILE A 240 3.87 4.37 19.72
N ALA A 241 5.14 4.68 19.45
CA ALA A 241 5.55 5.77 18.57
C ALA A 241 6.34 5.24 17.37
N ARG A 242 6.19 5.86 16.19
CA ARG A 242 7.13 5.67 15.08
C ARG A 242 8.26 6.69 15.24
N LEU A 243 9.49 6.23 15.36
CA LEU A 243 10.64 7.11 15.54
C LEU A 243 10.92 7.90 14.25
N SER A 244 11.37 9.14 14.38
CA SER A 244 12.05 9.82 13.27
C SER A 244 13.36 9.09 13.00
N VAL A 245 13.63 8.79 11.73
CA VAL A 245 14.99 8.47 11.33
C VAL A 245 15.71 9.81 11.33
N ASP A 246 16.45 10.11 12.39
CA ASP A 246 17.40 11.22 12.34
C ASP A 246 18.41 10.90 11.23
N GLY A 247 18.51 11.80 10.24
CA GLY A 247 19.32 11.63 9.04
C GLY A 247 20.82 11.63 9.29
#